data_AF-A0A315EU05-F1
#
_entry.id   AF-A0A315EU05-F1
#
_cell.length_a   1.000
_cell.length_b   1.000
_cell.length_c   1.000
_cell.angle_alpha   90.00
_cell.angle_beta   90.00
_cell.angle_gamma   90.00
#
_symmetry.space_group_name_H-M   'P 1'
#
loop_
_entity.id
_entity.type
_entity.pdbx_description
1 polymer ?
#
loop_
_entity_poly.entity_id
_entity_poly.type
_entity_poly.pdbx_seq_one_letter_code
_entity_poly.pdbx_strand_id
1 'polypeptide(L)'
;MQAMRKILLSLSVFCCTSLAQAGICTREYAPVCGQLPHQSQTFSNRCMMKDAGASWVSDGECPAAHSNAPAKDITLTVAAHDVACMGAAPMRCLQVKEGKALTW
;
A
#
# COMPACT_ATOMS: atom_id res chain seq x y z
N MET A 1 -26.34 52.15 -7.69
CA MET A 1 -26.50 51.04 -6.73
C MET A 1 -26.96 49.73 -7.44
N GLN A 2 -26.22 49.22 -8.43
CA GLN A 2 -26.54 47.96 -9.14
C GLN A 2 -25.35 46.98 -9.21
N ALA A 3 -24.15 47.40 -8.78
CA ALA A 3 -22.94 46.58 -8.82
C ALA A 3 -22.82 45.60 -7.63
N MET A 4 -23.28 45.96 -6.42
CA MET A 4 -23.19 45.08 -5.23
C MET A 4 -24.17 43.90 -5.26
N ARG A 5 -25.34 44.04 -5.92
CA ARG A 5 -26.36 42.99 -5.98
C ARG A 5 -25.96 41.83 -6.91
N LYS A 6 -25.10 42.07 -7.90
CA LYS A 6 -24.56 41.02 -8.80
C LYS A 6 -23.45 40.19 -8.15
N ILE A 7 -22.66 40.78 -7.26
CA ILE A 7 -21.55 40.12 -6.54
C ILE A 7 -22.07 39.15 -5.46
N LEU A 8 -23.22 39.45 -4.83
CA LEU A 8 -23.85 38.58 -3.84
C LEU A 8 -24.51 37.32 -4.45
N LEU A 9 -24.92 37.38 -5.72
CA LEU A 9 -25.56 36.26 -6.43
C LEU A 9 -24.56 35.21 -6.92
N SER A 10 -23.28 35.56 -7.12
CA SER A 10 -22.25 34.62 -7.57
C SER A 10 -21.61 33.80 -6.44
N LEU A 11 -21.57 34.33 -5.21
CA LEU A 11 -21.02 33.62 -4.04
C LEU A 11 -21.90 32.45 -3.57
N SER A 12 -23.23 32.52 -3.77
CA SER A 12 -24.16 31.47 -3.31
C SER A 12 -24.17 30.23 -4.22
N VAL A 13 -23.84 30.39 -5.50
CA VAL A 13 -23.83 29.31 -6.49
C VAL A 13 -22.59 28.41 -6.32
N PHE A 14 -21.47 28.97 -5.87
CA PHE A 14 -20.21 28.23 -5.70
C PHE A 14 -20.24 27.25 -4.52
N CYS A 15 -21.12 27.46 -3.54
CA CYS A 15 -21.23 26.62 -2.35
C CYS A 15 -21.97 25.30 -2.62
N CYS A 16 -22.91 25.27 -3.57
CA CYS A 16 -23.77 24.10 -3.83
C CYS A 16 -23.16 23.01 -4.71
N THR A 17 -21.99 23.22 -5.33
CA THR A 17 -21.43 22.27 -6.31
C THR A 17 -20.58 21.16 -5.70
N SER A 18 -20.33 21.17 -4.39
CA SER A 18 -19.47 20.18 -3.71
C SER A 18 -20.25 19.00 -3.10
N LEU A 19 -21.29 18.52 -3.79
CA LEU A 19 -21.96 17.27 -3.43
C LEU A 19 -21.02 16.11 -3.80
N ALA A 20 -20.25 15.64 -2.83
CA ALA A 20 -19.44 14.44 -2.94
C ALA A 20 -20.37 13.26 -3.29
N GLN A 21 -20.33 12.83 -4.54
CA GLN A 21 -21.10 11.70 -5.04
C GLN A 21 -20.44 10.41 -4.52
N ALA A 22 -20.92 9.91 -3.37
CA ALA A 22 -20.58 8.56 -2.95
C ALA A 22 -21.23 7.56 -3.91
N GLY A 23 -20.42 6.70 -4.48
CA GLY A 23 -20.74 5.66 -5.45
C GLY A 23 -21.09 4.35 -4.76
N ILE A 24 -21.82 3.51 -5.49
CA ILE A 24 -22.20 2.18 -5.00
C ILE A 24 -21.07 1.21 -5.34
N CYS A 25 -20.40 0.68 -4.32
CA CYS A 25 -19.38 -0.35 -4.45
C CYS A 25 -19.77 -1.61 -3.68
N THR A 26 -19.34 -2.76 -4.19
CA THR A 26 -19.39 -4.04 -3.50
C THR A 26 -18.35 -4.08 -2.36
N ARG A 27 -18.50 -5.03 -1.44
CA ARG A 27 -17.64 -5.22 -0.26
C ARG A 27 -16.57 -6.29 -0.46
N GLU A 28 -16.24 -6.61 -1.71
CA GLU A 28 -15.14 -7.50 -2.05
C GLU A 28 -13.81 -6.86 -1.66
N TYR A 29 -12.86 -7.72 -1.29
CA TYR A 29 -11.50 -7.32 -0.95
C TYR A 29 -10.55 -7.84 -2.03
N ALA A 30 -10.12 -6.92 -2.89
CA ALA A 30 -9.17 -7.09 -3.98
C ALA A 30 -8.31 -5.81 -4.03
N PRO A 31 -7.33 -5.68 -3.11
CA PRO A 31 -6.74 -4.39 -2.78
C PRO A 31 -5.97 -3.76 -3.95
N VAL A 32 -5.97 -2.43 -3.99
CA VAL A 32 -5.21 -1.62 -4.95
C VAL A 32 -4.54 -0.44 -4.26
N CYS A 33 -3.38 -0.02 -4.77
CA CYS A 33 -2.72 1.21 -4.34
C CYS A 33 -3.21 2.35 -5.23
N GLY A 34 -3.76 3.39 -4.60
CA GLY A 34 -4.23 4.60 -5.28
C GLY A 34 -3.54 5.86 -4.75
N GLN A 35 -3.46 6.88 -5.59
CA GLN A 35 -2.87 8.17 -5.27
C GLN A 35 -3.96 9.23 -5.10
N LEU A 36 -4.02 9.82 -3.90
CA LEU A 36 -4.76 11.03 -3.58
C LEU A 36 -3.85 12.27 -3.78
N PRO A 37 -4.38 13.50 -3.73
CA PRO A 37 -3.58 14.71 -3.94
C PRO A 37 -2.32 14.85 -3.06
N HIS A 38 -2.32 14.24 -1.87
CA HIS A 38 -1.22 14.39 -0.90
C HIS A 38 -0.56 13.08 -0.44
N GLN A 39 -1.14 11.92 -0.75
CA GLN A 39 -0.64 10.63 -0.26
C GLN A 39 -1.10 9.48 -1.15
N SER A 40 -0.34 8.39 -1.16
CA SER A 40 -0.83 7.10 -1.62
C SER A 40 -1.57 6.40 -0.48
N GLN A 41 -2.62 5.66 -0.81
CA GLN A 41 -3.44 4.92 0.14
C GLN A 41 -3.91 3.60 -0.46
N THR A 42 -3.93 2.55 0.36
CA THR A 42 -4.54 1.27 0.00
C THR A 42 -6.05 1.37 0.03
N PHE A 43 -6.70 0.92 -1.03
CA PHE A 43 -8.15 0.79 -1.13
C PHE A 43 -8.53 -0.69 -1.17
N SER A 44 -9.65 -1.05 -0.53
CA SER A 44 -10.14 -2.44 -0.46
C SER A 44 -10.43 -3.06 -1.82
N ASN A 45 -10.85 -2.24 -2.79
CA ASN A 45 -11.04 -2.61 -4.18
C ASN A 45 -10.96 -1.39 -5.11
N ARG A 46 -10.91 -1.67 -6.42
CA ARG A 46 -10.81 -0.65 -7.48
C ARG A 46 -12.02 0.28 -7.55
N CYS A 47 -13.21 -0.19 -7.16
CA CYS A 47 -14.40 0.65 -7.11
C CYS A 47 -14.25 1.74 -6.05
N MET A 48 -13.91 1.35 -4.81
CA MET A 48 -13.74 2.29 -3.70
C MET A 48 -12.61 3.30 -3.94
N MET A 49 -11.54 2.90 -4.64
CA MET A 49 -10.48 3.82 -5.07
C MET A 49 -11.00 4.92 -6.01
N LYS A 50 -11.78 4.53 -7.03
CA LYS A 50 -12.36 5.49 -7.99
C LYS A 50 -13.38 6.40 -7.32
N ASP A 51 -14.18 5.84 -6.41
CA ASP A 51 -15.17 6.59 -5.64
C ASP A 51 -14.55 7.69 -4.78
N ALA A 52 -13.39 7.38 -4.17
CA ALA A 52 -12.59 8.35 -3.44
C ALA A 52 -11.87 9.37 -4.34
N GLY A 53 -12.00 9.29 -5.67
CA GLY A 53 -11.32 10.17 -6.62
C GLY A 53 -9.81 9.94 -6.72
N ALA A 54 -9.31 8.79 -6.28
CA ALA A 54 -7.89 8.45 -6.35
C ALA A 54 -7.51 7.92 -7.74
N SER A 55 -6.30 8.23 -8.20
CA SER A 55 -5.74 7.64 -9.42
C SER A 55 -5.07 6.30 -9.11
N TRP A 56 -5.12 5.35 -10.05
CA TRP A 56 -4.52 4.03 -9.87
C TRP A 56 -2.99 4.09 -9.94
N VAL A 57 -2.31 3.39 -9.03
CA VAL A 57 -0.83 3.28 -9.00
C VAL A 57 -0.39 1.85 -9.28
N SER A 58 -0.90 0.87 -8.53
CA SER A 58 -0.56 -0.54 -8.69
C SER A 58 -1.68 -1.45 -8.18
N ASP A 59 -1.66 -2.70 -8.62
CA ASP A 59 -2.45 -3.75 -7.97
C ASP A 59 -1.79 -4.17 -6.64
N GLY A 60 -2.61 -4.68 -5.71
CA GLY A 60 -2.17 -4.98 -4.34
C GLY A 60 -2.20 -3.75 -3.43
N GLU A 61 -1.92 -3.96 -2.14
CA GLU A 61 -1.81 -2.87 -1.18
C GLU A 61 -0.66 -1.92 -1.52
N CYS A 62 -0.77 -0.64 -1.15
CA CYS A 62 0.39 0.23 -1.21
C CYS A 62 1.53 -0.38 -0.37
N PRO A 63 2.79 -0.26 -0.82
CA PRO A 63 3.91 -0.61 0.02
C PRO A 63 3.72 0.15 1.33
N ALA A 64 3.82 -0.55 2.47
CA ALA A 64 3.92 0.15 3.72
C ALA A 64 5.00 1.23 3.54
N ALA A 65 4.89 2.35 4.25
CA ALA A 65 6.08 3.11 4.58
C ALA A 65 6.95 2.17 5.44
N HIS A 66 7.55 1.16 4.81
CA HIS A 66 8.72 0.49 5.28
C HIS A 66 9.59 1.67 5.65
N SER A 67 9.90 1.76 6.93
CA SER A 67 11.01 2.57 7.37
C SER A 67 12.10 2.43 6.31
N ASN A 68 12.77 3.52 5.96
CA ASN A 68 14.02 3.48 5.20
C ASN A 68 15.09 2.73 6.02
N ALA A 69 14.76 1.55 6.56
CA ALA A 69 15.67 0.55 7.00
C ALA A 69 16.39 0.09 5.74
N PRO A 70 17.72 0.23 5.68
CA PRO A 70 18.48 -0.25 4.54
C PRO A 70 18.13 -1.71 4.32
N ALA A 71 17.91 -2.10 3.06
CA ALA A 71 17.81 -3.48 2.65
C ALA A 71 19.03 -4.21 3.26
N LYS A 72 18.75 -5.15 4.17
CA LYS A 72 19.84 -5.91 4.80
C LYS A 72 20.32 -6.91 3.77
N ASP A 73 21.60 -6.81 3.41
CA ASP A 73 22.27 -7.85 2.64
C ASP A 73 22.35 -9.11 3.51
N ILE A 74 21.52 -10.10 3.19
CA ILE A 74 21.52 -11.41 3.84
C ILE A 74 22.51 -12.29 3.08
N THR A 75 23.74 -12.41 3.58
CA THR A 75 24.70 -13.38 3.08
C THR A 75 24.44 -14.73 3.75
N LEU A 76 23.88 -15.67 2.99
CA LEU A 76 23.65 -17.05 3.44
C LEU A 76 24.93 -17.87 3.26
N THR A 77 25.65 -18.15 4.34
CA THR A 77 26.82 -19.05 4.31
C THR A 77 26.39 -20.47 4.66
N VAL A 78 26.48 -21.39 3.70
CA VAL A 78 26.12 -22.80 3.89
C VAL A 78 27.37 -23.59 4.31
N ALA A 79 27.37 -24.12 5.53
CA ALA A 79 28.36 -25.11 5.95
C ALA A 79 27.99 -26.49 5.41
N ALA A 80 28.87 -27.11 4.64
CA ALA A 80 28.72 -28.49 4.21
C ALA A 80 29.31 -29.44 5.26
N HIS A 81 28.64 -29.61 6.42
CA HIS A 81 29.01 -30.69 7.36
C HIS A 81 27.76 -31.28 8.04
N ASP A 82 27.36 -32.44 7.52
CA ASP A 82 26.80 -33.63 8.19
C ASP A 82 26.13 -33.48 9.57
N VAL A 83 25.03 -32.75 9.66
CA VAL A 83 24.04 -32.94 10.73
C VAL A 83 22.70 -33.33 10.11
N ALA A 84 22.14 -34.46 10.54
CA ALA A 84 20.96 -35.08 9.95
C ALA A 84 19.67 -34.34 10.34
N CYS A 85 18.93 -33.85 9.36
CA CYS A 85 17.53 -33.42 9.50
C CYS A 85 16.68 -34.63 9.15
N MET A 86 15.92 -35.14 10.11
CA MET A 86 14.93 -36.17 9.81
C MET A 86 13.69 -35.51 9.19
N GLY A 87 13.59 -35.54 7.87
CA GLY A 87 12.34 -35.42 7.13
C GLY A 87 11.87 -36.81 6.69
N ALA A 88 10.63 -36.92 6.19
CA ALA A 88 10.09 -38.17 5.64
C ALA A 88 10.86 -38.70 4.40
N ALA A 89 11.86 -37.95 3.91
CA ALA A 89 12.80 -38.29 2.86
C ALA A 89 14.17 -37.65 3.16
N PRO A 90 15.29 -38.17 2.61
CA PRO A 90 16.61 -37.56 2.78
C PRO A 90 16.63 -36.14 2.19
N MET A 91 16.86 -35.14 3.04
CA MET A 91 17.04 -33.75 2.63
C MET A 91 18.37 -33.21 3.17
N ARG A 92 19.02 -32.34 2.41
CA ARG A 92 20.25 -31.66 2.83
C ARG A 92 19.88 -30.52 3.78
N CYS A 93 20.28 -30.60 5.05
CA CYS A 93 20.04 -29.50 5.99
C CYS A 93 20.79 -28.26 5.55
N LEU A 94 20.10 -27.13 5.52
CA LEU A 94 20.73 -25.83 5.45
C LEU A 94 20.69 -25.24 6.86
N GLN A 95 21.84 -25.11 7.52
CA GLN A 95 21.94 -24.20 8.66
C GLN A 95 22.18 -22.80 8.12
N VAL A 96 21.28 -21.88 8.46
CA VAL A 96 21.33 -20.49 8.01
C VAL A 96 21.76 -19.62 9.18
N LYS A 97 22.88 -18.92 9.02
CA LYS A 97 23.37 -17.93 9.97
C LYS A 97 23.22 -16.54 9.40
N GLU A 98 22.53 -15.66 10.14
CA GLU A 98 22.31 -14.29 9.71
C GLU A 98 23.56 -13.41 10.00
N GLY A 99 24.25 -12.98 8.94
CA GLY A 99 25.26 -11.93 9.01
C GLY A 99 26.44 -12.23 9.96
N LYS A 100 26.71 -11.33 10.90
CA LYS A 100 27.83 -11.41 11.86
C LYS A 100 27.44 -12.00 13.21
N ALA A 101 26.41 -12.86 13.26
CA ALA A 101 26.04 -13.52 14.50
C ALA A 101 27.28 -14.24 15.11
N LEU A 102 27.49 -14.14 16.42
CA LEU A 102 28.64 -14.79 17.06
C LEU A 102 28.39 -16.29 17.27
N THR A 103 27.13 -16.72 17.24
CA THR A 103 26.67 -18.10 17.38
C THR A 103 25.88 -18.54 16.15
N TRP A 104 25.84 -19.85 15.90
CA TRP A 104 25.03 -20.47 14.85
C TRP A 104 23.57 -20.60 15.27
#